data_AF-A0A2N2E1X4-F1
#
_entry.id   AF-A0A2N2E1X4-F1
#
_cell.length_a   1.000
_cell.length_b   1.000
_cell.length_c   1.000
_cell.angle_alpha   90.00
_cell.angle_beta   90.00
_cell.angle_gamma   90.00
#
_symmetry.space_group_name_H-M   'P 1'
#
loop_
_entity.id
_entity.type
_entity.pdbx_description
1 polymer ?
#
loop_
_entity_poly.entity_id
_entity_poly.type
_entity_poly.pdbx_seq_one_letter_code
_entity_poly.pdbx_strand_id
1 'polypeptide(L)'
;KEFRKRQVLKSEDELKTEQEKKDLLEYCSGWLKENIRNTLFDKEYYTKGERKGAVVAIKEQLDAHLFEKGYAPASRAYAVKSLVEKAVDEEITRALLEEGRRVDGRPLDQIRELNAEVALIPRDHGTSLFSRGETQVMSIVTLGAPGMEQTLEGMEGQSKKRYMHHYNFPPYSVGEAAPLRGTGRREIGHGALAEKALMPVIPTREDFPYTVRVVSETLGSNGSSSMASTCASTLALMDAGVPIKRPVVGVAMGLASYPDLSKWKVLTDIQDLEDGNGGMDFKITGTSAGLTAIQLDTKTDGITTEIIEQTFKQGREALNQILKVITDAIPAPRAELSPYAPRIISFYVNPEKIGAIIGPGGKVINKIIEETGVSIDIEDDGLVMVCGVDKEKVDEAVGKVKEIVHVFEVGEIIAGKVVRILDFGAFVQLNASQDGMVHVSELAPYRVEKPSDFLEIGDIVTVRIKEIDDQGRVNLTMKNLLENEALWKDEKGKSTGESRPAGGGFRRPAPGGRPSSNGPRRPRF
;
A
#
# COMPACT_ATOMS: atom_id res chain seq x y z
N LYS A 1 -13.32 -39.85 22.85
CA LYS A 1 -13.39 -40.84 21.74
C LYS A 1 -12.06 -41.58 21.68
N GLU A 2 -11.94 -42.70 22.41
CA GLU A 2 -10.82 -43.61 22.23
C GLU A 2 -10.92 -44.23 20.84
N PHE A 3 -10.07 -43.79 19.92
CA PHE A 3 -9.85 -44.56 18.70
C PHE A 3 -9.20 -45.88 19.13
N ARG A 4 -9.97 -46.98 19.09
CA ARG A 4 -9.42 -48.34 19.02
C ARG A 4 -8.37 -48.34 17.91
N LYS A 5 -7.08 -48.31 18.27
CA LYS A 5 -6.00 -48.60 17.32
C LYS A 5 -6.35 -49.95 16.71
N ARG A 6 -6.68 -49.98 15.41
CA ARG A 6 -6.81 -51.23 14.66
C ARG A 6 -5.52 -52.00 14.91
N GLN A 7 -5.61 -53.17 15.55
CA GLN A 7 -4.50 -54.12 15.60
C GLN A 7 -4.25 -54.54 14.15
N VAL A 8 -3.26 -53.91 13.54
CA VAL A 8 -2.71 -54.37 12.26
C VAL A 8 -2.00 -55.67 12.59
N LEU A 9 -2.52 -56.79 12.08
CA LEU A 9 -1.84 -58.08 12.15
C LEU A 9 -0.56 -57.96 11.34
N LYS A 10 0.59 -57.99 12.00
CA LYS A 10 1.90 -57.98 11.36
C LYS A 10 2.41 -59.41 11.23
N SER A 11 3.04 -59.74 10.10
CA SER A 11 3.68 -61.04 9.94
C SER A 11 4.94 -61.14 10.83
N GLU A 12 5.42 -62.36 11.08
CA GLU A 12 6.69 -62.58 11.81
C GLU A 12 7.87 -61.91 11.08
N ASP A 13 7.88 -61.93 9.75
CA ASP A 13 8.88 -61.27 8.92
C ASP A 13 8.82 -59.73 9.02
N GLU A 14 7.62 -59.15 9.12
CA GLU A 14 7.43 -57.71 9.35
C GLU A 14 7.93 -57.30 10.75
N LEU A 15 7.65 -58.09 11.78
CA LEU A 15 8.14 -57.85 13.14
C LEU A 15 9.67 -57.94 13.22
N LYS A 16 10.27 -58.93 12.55
CA LYS A 16 11.73 -59.08 12.46
C LYS A 16 12.38 -57.90 11.75
N THR A 17 11.80 -57.47 10.62
CA THR A 17 12.28 -56.31 9.86
C THR A 17 12.16 -55.00 10.67
N GLU A 18 11.09 -54.84 11.47
CA GLU A 18 10.94 -53.70 12.37
C GLU A 18 11.98 -53.71 13.50
N GLN A 19 12.30 -54.88 14.05
CA GLN A 19 13.32 -55.00 15.07
C GLN A 19 14.71 -54.69 14.51
N GLU A 20 15.07 -55.24 13.36
CA GLU A 20 16.34 -54.95 12.67
C GLU A 20 16.49 -53.45 12.36
N LYS A 21 15.40 -52.77 11.99
CA LYS A 21 15.40 -51.31 11.81
C LYS A 21 15.62 -50.56 13.12
N LYS A 22 15.00 -50.99 14.23
CA LYS A 22 15.22 -50.36 15.54
C LYS A 22 16.67 -50.52 16.00
N ASP A 23 17.21 -51.73 15.89
CA ASP A 23 18.59 -52.02 16.29
C ASP A 23 19.58 -51.19 15.46
N LEU A 24 19.33 -51.06 14.15
CA LEU A 24 20.11 -50.17 13.28
C LEU A 24 20.03 -48.72 13.73
N LEU A 25 18.84 -48.21 14.05
CA LEU A 25 18.66 -46.82 14.46
C LEU A 25 19.34 -46.54 15.81
N GLU A 26 19.26 -47.48 16.75
CA GLU A 26 19.93 -47.38 18.05
C GLU A 26 21.45 -47.37 17.89
N TYR A 27 21.99 -48.28 17.06
CA TYR A 27 23.41 -48.30 16.71
C TYR A 27 23.88 -46.98 16.09
N CYS A 28 23.14 -46.48 15.08
CA CYS A 28 23.46 -45.22 14.42
C CYS A 28 23.39 -44.03 15.38
N SER A 29 22.44 -44.02 16.32
CA SER A 29 22.32 -42.97 17.33
C SER A 29 23.54 -42.93 18.25
N GLY A 30 24.04 -44.09 18.68
CA GLY A 30 25.28 -44.18 19.47
C GLY A 30 26.47 -43.61 18.72
N TRP A 31 26.67 -44.02 17.46
CA TRP A 31 27.75 -43.51 16.63
C TRP A 31 27.65 -41.99 16.39
N LEU A 32 26.45 -41.48 16.12
CA LEU A 32 26.21 -40.05 15.89
C LEU A 32 26.56 -39.20 17.12
N LYS A 33 26.22 -39.65 18.34
CA LYS A 33 26.54 -38.93 19.58
C LYS A 33 28.05 -38.71 19.77
N GLU A 34 28.87 -39.64 19.31
CA GLU A 34 30.33 -39.55 19.43
C GLU A 34 30.96 -38.70 18.32
N ASN A 35 30.37 -38.68 17.13
CA ASN A 35 31.01 -38.13 15.92
C ASN A 35 30.44 -36.78 15.47
N ILE A 36 29.18 -36.45 15.79
CA ILE A 36 28.57 -35.17 15.37
C ILE A 36 29.35 -33.98 15.94
N ARG A 37 29.75 -34.05 17.22
CA ARG A 37 30.44 -32.95 17.91
C ARG A 37 31.71 -32.53 17.19
N ASN A 38 32.50 -33.50 16.73
CA ASN A 38 33.76 -33.28 16.02
C ASN A 38 33.55 -32.64 14.65
N THR A 39 32.34 -32.71 14.08
CA THR A 39 32.06 -32.07 12.80
C THR A 39 31.31 -30.75 12.98
N LEU A 40 30.44 -30.59 13.99
CA LEU A 40 29.67 -29.35 14.19
C LEU A 40 30.41 -28.26 14.97
N PHE A 41 31.36 -28.63 15.83
CA PHE A 41 31.98 -27.70 16.79
C PHE A 41 33.51 -27.66 16.74
N ASP A 42 34.14 -28.37 15.81
CA ASP A 42 35.60 -28.34 15.60
C ASP A 42 36.08 -27.01 14.99
N LYS A 43 35.21 -26.35 14.21
CA LYS A 43 35.44 -25.00 13.70
C LYS A 43 34.19 -24.15 13.82
N GLU A 44 34.38 -22.84 13.75
CA GLU A 44 33.26 -21.89 13.68
C GLU A 44 32.73 -21.82 12.26
N TYR A 45 31.41 -21.90 12.12
CA TYR A 45 30.74 -21.86 10.84
C TYR A 45 29.95 -20.56 10.69
N TYR A 46 30.51 -19.62 9.93
CA TYR A 46 29.91 -18.28 9.79
C TYR A 46 28.75 -18.28 8.79
N THR A 47 28.85 -19.04 7.71
CA THR A 47 27.84 -19.05 6.64
C THR A 47 26.89 -20.25 6.70
N LYS A 48 25.66 -20.06 6.21
CA LYS A 48 24.65 -21.11 6.08
C LYS A 48 25.11 -22.20 5.12
N GLY A 49 25.86 -21.83 4.08
CA GLY A 49 26.47 -22.78 3.16
C GLY A 49 27.44 -23.73 3.85
N GLU A 50 28.35 -23.20 4.68
CA GLU A 50 29.31 -24.04 5.41
C GLU A 50 28.60 -24.94 6.44
N ARG A 51 27.57 -24.44 7.13
CA ARG A 51 26.77 -25.25 8.08
C ARG A 51 26.00 -26.37 7.37
N LYS A 52 25.37 -26.08 6.23
CA LYS A 52 24.74 -27.12 5.38
C LYS A 52 25.80 -28.14 4.93
N GLY A 53 26.99 -27.69 4.55
CA GLY A 53 28.12 -28.56 4.21
C GLY A 53 28.55 -29.49 5.35
N ALA A 54 28.60 -28.99 6.59
CA ALA A 54 28.91 -29.79 7.77
C ALA A 54 27.86 -30.90 8.00
N VAL A 55 26.57 -30.58 7.86
CA VAL A 55 25.49 -31.57 7.97
C VAL A 55 25.59 -32.61 6.85
N VAL A 56 25.93 -32.21 5.62
CA VAL A 56 26.17 -33.15 4.51
C VAL A 56 27.36 -34.06 4.81
N ALA A 57 28.46 -33.52 5.34
CA ALA A 57 29.63 -34.32 5.74
C ALA A 57 29.27 -35.36 6.80
N ILE A 58 28.43 -35.03 7.79
CA ILE A 58 27.92 -35.99 8.79
C ILE A 58 27.10 -37.10 8.12
N LYS A 59 26.24 -36.75 7.15
CA LYS A 59 25.44 -37.72 6.39
C LYS A 59 26.35 -38.69 5.62
N GLU A 60 27.39 -38.18 4.98
CA GLU A 60 28.38 -38.98 4.24
C GLU A 60 29.24 -39.87 5.14
N GLN A 61 29.70 -39.36 6.27
CA GLN A 61 30.47 -40.14 7.24
C GLN A 61 29.65 -41.31 7.81
N LEU A 62 28.38 -41.08 8.15
CA LEU A 62 27.49 -42.15 8.61
C LEU A 62 27.25 -43.19 7.50
N ASP A 63 27.01 -42.75 6.26
CA ASP A 63 26.78 -43.68 5.14
C ASP A 63 28.01 -44.55 4.85
N ALA A 64 29.21 -43.96 4.91
CA ALA A 64 30.49 -44.65 4.76
C ALA A 64 30.73 -45.65 5.89
N HIS A 65 30.51 -45.25 7.15
CA HIS A 65 30.64 -46.15 8.30
C HIS A 65 29.69 -47.35 8.22
N LEU A 66 28.44 -47.13 7.81
CA LEU A 66 27.48 -48.22 7.62
C LEU A 66 27.81 -49.11 6.41
N PHE A 67 28.45 -48.56 5.36
CA PHE A 67 28.95 -49.34 4.24
C PHE A 67 30.03 -50.33 4.69
N GLU A 68 31.01 -49.87 5.47
CA GLU A 68 32.07 -50.70 6.01
C GLU A 68 31.55 -51.82 6.94
N LYS A 69 30.44 -51.55 7.64
CA LYS A 69 29.72 -52.54 8.46
C LYS A 69 28.85 -53.52 7.66
N GLY A 70 28.77 -53.35 6.34
CA GLY A 70 28.05 -54.27 5.44
C GLY A 70 26.54 -54.04 5.34
N TYR A 71 26.02 -52.88 5.74
CA TYR A 71 24.59 -52.59 5.62
C TYR A 71 24.17 -52.29 4.18
N ALA A 72 23.01 -52.81 3.78
CA ALA A 72 22.45 -52.60 2.45
C ALA A 72 22.11 -51.11 2.18
N PRO A 73 22.22 -50.61 0.93
CA PRO A 73 21.98 -49.21 0.59
C PRO A 73 20.64 -48.65 1.07
N ALA A 74 19.55 -49.44 1.00
CA ALA A 74 18.23 -49.01 1.46
C ALA A 74 18.19 -48.74 2.97
N SER A 75 18.86 -49.58 3.77
CA SER A 75 18.94 -49.43 5.22
C SER A 75 19.79 -48.23 5.62
N ARG A 76 20.90 -47.99 4.89
CA ARG A 76 21.77 -46.82 5.10
C ARG A 76 21.02 -45.51 4.81
N ALA A 77 20.39 -45.43 3.64
CA ALA A 77 19.58 -44.26 3.27
C ALA A 77 18.43 -44.01 4.26
N TYR A 78 17.79 -45.07 4.77
CA TYR A 78 16.77 -44.96 5.80
C TYR A 78 17.32 -44.40 7.11
N ALA A 79 18.45 -44.91 7.61
CA ALA A 79 19.07 -44.43 8.84
C ALA A 79 19.52 -42.97 8.73
N VAL A 80 20.22 -42.61 7.64
CA VAL A 80 20.68 -41.25 7.37
C VAL A 80 19.52 -40.26 7.34
N LYS A 81 18.47 -40.57 6.57
CA LYS A 81 17.27 -39.71 6.45
C LYS A 81 16.50 -39.58 7.77
N SER A 82 16.49 -40.62 8.59
CA SER A 82 15.63 -40.67 9.79
C SER A 82 16.28 -40.07 11.03
N LEU A 83 17.61 -40.09 11.12
CA LEU A 83 18.34 -39.75 12.36
C LEU A 83 19.21 -38.51 12.27
N VAL A 84 19.91 -38.26 11.16
CA VAL A 84 21.01 -37.29 11.17
C VAL A 84 20.53 -35.89 11.54
N GLU A 85 19.44 -35.41 10.94
CA GLU A 85 18.89 -34.08 11.25
C GLU A 85 18.45 -33.96 12.71
N LYS A 86 17.76 -34.98 13.24
CA LYS A 86 17.33 -34.99 14.65
C LYS A 86 18.53 -34.99 15.61
N ALA A 87 19.55 -35.79 15.31
CA ALA A 87 20.74 -35.88 16.14
C ALA A 87 21.57 -34.59 16.10
N VAL A 88 21.61 -33.91 14.94
CA VAL A 88 22.20 -32.57 14.81
C VAL A 88 21.45 -31.56 15.68
N ASP A 89 20.11 -31.52 15.61
CA ASP A 89 19.28 -30.61 16.40
C ASP A 89 19.44 -30.86 17.92
N GLU A 90 19.49 -32.12 18.33
CA GLU A 90 19.72 -32.52 19.73
C GLU A 90 21.10 -32.08 20.23
N GLU A 91 22.15 -32.27 19.43
CA GLU A 91 23.52 -31.89 19.80
C GLU A 91 23.69 -30.36 19.84
N ILE A 92 23.07 -29.62 18.92
CA ILE A 92 23.04 -28.15 18.97
C ILE A 92 22.32 -27.68 20.23
N THR A 93 21.15 -28.26 20.55
CA THR A 93 20.41 -27.93 21.77
C THR A 93 21.25 -28.21 23.02
N ARG A 94 21.93 -29.36 23.08
CA ARG A 94 22.84 -29.70 24.19
C ARG A 94 23.98 -28.69 24.32
N ALA A 95 24.64 -28.34 23.21
CA ALA A 95 25.75 -27.38 23.23
C ALA A 95 25.30 -25.98 23.70
N LEU A 96 24.12 -25.53 23.29
CA LEU A 96 23.54 -24.28 23.77
C LEU A 96 23.26 -24.34 25.28
N LEU A 97 22.63 -25.40 25.77
CA LEU A 97 22.24 -25.55 27.17
C LEU A 97 23.44 -25.79 28.11
N GLU A 98 24.32 -26.71 27.78
CA GLU A 98 25.42 -27.14 28.65
C GLU A 98 26.68 -26.28 28.48
N GLU A 99 27.03 -25.93 27.24
CA GLU A 99 28.29 -25.22 26.94
C GLU A 99 28.06 -23.73 26.70
N GLY A 100 26.82 -23.30 26.42
CA GLY A 100 26.52 -21.90 26.06
C GLY A 100 27.07 -21.50 24.70
N ARG A 101 27.35 -22.48 23.82
CA ARG A 101 28.05 -22.28 22.55
C ARG A 101 27.09 -22.40 21.38
N ARG A 102 27.06 -21.36 20.53
CA ARG A 102 26.36 -21.38 19.23
C ARG A 102 27.27 -21.95 18.15
N VAL A 103 26.68 -22.48 17.07
CA VAL A 103 27.43 -23.08 15.94
C VAL A 103 28.31 -22.05 15.22
N ASP A 104 27.91 -20.78 15.24
CA ASP A 104 28.64 -19.66 14.67
C ASP A 104 29.53 -18.91 15.69
N GLY A 105 29.69 -19.45 16.90
CA GLY A 105 30.58 -18.90 17.94
C GLY A 105 30.04 -17.70 18.71
N ARG A 106 28.87 -17.14 18.34
CA ARG A 106 28.30 -15.98 19.03
C ARG A 106 27.88 -16.31 20.47
N PRO A 107 27.95 -15.34 21.41
CA PRO A 107 27.20 -15.39 22.65
C PRO A 107 25.68 -15.47 22.40
N LEU A 108 24.96 -15.96 23.41
CA LEU A 108 23.52 -16.19 23.31
C LEU A 108 22.70 -14.91 23.18
N ASP A 109 23.23 -13.78 23.65
CA ASP A 109 22.59 -12.47 23.63
C ASP A 109 23.03 -11.58 22.44
N GLN A 110 23.98 -12.04 21.62
CA GLN A 110 24.57 -11.25 20.53
C GLN A 110 23.76 -11.32 19.23
N ILE A 111 23.48 -10.16 18.64
CA ILE A 111 22.92 -10.03 17.28
C ILE A 111 24.03 -10.26 16.23
N ARG A 112 23.68 -10.81 15.07
CA ARG A 112 24.57 -10.80 13.89
C ARG A 112 24.94 -9.38 13.48
N GLU A 113 25.98 -9.26 12.65
CA GLU A 113 26.36 -8.00 12.03
C GLU A 113 25.17 -7.33 11.33
N LEU A 114 24.99 -6.03 11.58
CA LEU A 114 23.88 -5.22 11.09
C LEU A 114 24.39 -4.19 10.09
N ASN A 115 23.70 -4.08 8.96
CA ASN A 115 23.92 -3.04 7.97
C ASN A 115 22.55 -2.52 7.48
N ALA A 116 22.47 -1.21 7.26
CA ALA A 116 21.27 -0.53 6.79
C ALA A 116 21.66 0.53 5.78
N GLU A 117 21.05 0.47 4.60
CA GLU A 117 21.25 1.41 3.49
C GLU A 117 19.90 1.88 2.94
N VAL A 118 19.85 3.09 2.39
CA VAL A 118 18.66 3.71 1.80
C VAL A 118 18.99 4.30 0.43
N ALA A 119 17.98 4.65 -0.38
CA ALA A 119 18.14 5.30 -1.68
C ALA A 119 19.05 4.54 -2.67
N LEU A 120 18.83 3.22 -2.78
CA LEU A 120 19.62 2.32 -3.63
C LEU A 120 19.18 2.33 -5.09
N ILE A 121 17.86 2.44 -5.33
CA ILE A 121 17.30 2.42 -6.69
C ILE A 121 16.88 3.84 -7.09
N PRO A 122 17.32 4.38 -8.24
CA PRO A 122 17.17 5.80 -8.56
C PRO A 122 15.74 6.33 -8.74
N ARG A 123 14.77 5.48 -9.12
CA ARG A 123 13.44 5.95 -9.57
C ARG A 123 12.31 5.65 -8.59
N ASP A 124 12.48 4.67 -7.71
CA ASP A 124 11.45 4.31 -6.75
C ASP A 124 11.25 5.43 -5.72
N HIS A 125 10.07 5.49 -5.10
CA HIS A 125 9.75 6.62 -4.21
C HIS A 125 10.57 6.56 -2.91
N GLY A 126 10.85 5.35 -2.42
CA GLY A 126 11.85 5.12 -1.39
C GLY A 126 12.31 3.67 -1.42
N THR A 127 13.57 3.45 -1.05
CA THR A 127 14.18 2.12 -1.05
C THR A 127 15.10 1.94 0.13
N SER A 128 15.29 0.68 0.53
CA SER A 128 16.30 0.33 1.51
C SER A 128 16.80 -1.10 1.33
N LEU A 129 17.97 -1.36 1.89
CA LEU A 129 18.53 -2.69 2.10
C LEU A 129 18.88 -2.82 3.57
N PHE A 130 18.29 -3.81 4.22
CA PHE A 130 18.64 -4.16 5.59
C PHE A 130 19.27 -5.55 5.59
N SER A 131 20.46 -5.64 6.18
CA SER A 131 21.22 -6.89 6.31
C SER A 131 21.45 -7.18 7.79
N ARG A 132 21.18 -8.43 8.19
CA ARG A 132 21.48 -8.99 9.51
C ARG A 132 22.17 -10.34 9.33
N GLY A 133 23.50 -10.33 9.35
CA GLY A 133 24.33 -11.41 8.83
C GLY A 133 23.91 -11.77 7.40
N GLU A 134 23.62 -13.05 7.15
CA GLU A 134 23.19 -13.54 5.82
C GLU A 134 21.71 -13.30 5.50
N THR A 135 20.92 -12.77 6.45
CA THR A 135 19.53 -12.38 6.15
C THR A 135 19.55 -10.97 5.57
N GLN A 136 19.16 -10.83 4.31
CA GLN A 136 19.17 -9.57 3.59
C GLN A 136 17.81 -9.36 2.93
N VAL A 137 17.19 -8.21 3.21
CA VAL A 137 15.90 -7.83 2.65
C VAL A 137 15.98 -6.43 2.06
N MET A 138 15.54 -6.30 0.82
CA MET A 138 15.37 -5.01 0.15
C MET A 138 13.89 -4.63 0.19
N SER A 139 13.57 -3.44 0.70
CA SER A 139 12.19 -2.93 0.69
C SER A 139 12.07 -1.75 -0.24
N ILE A 140 11.00 -1.74 -1.03
CA ILE A 140 10.68 -0.70 -2.00
C ILE A 140 9.32 -0.13 -1.65
N VAL A 141 9.24 1.20 -1.55
CA VAL A 141 7.99 1.94 -1.31
C VAL A 141 7.51 2.57 -2.61
N THR A 142 6.22 2.38 -2.88
CA THR A 142 5.48 3.07 -3.93
C THR A 142 4.32 3.84 -3.30
N LEU A 143 4.21 5.10 -3.67
CA LEU A 143 3.14 6.01 -3.25
C LEU A 143 2.16 6.16 -4.41
N GLY A 144 0.89 5.88 -4.15
CA GLY A 144 -0.20 6.00 -5.12
C GLY A 144 -1.20 7.06 -4.70
N ALA A 145 -2.10 7.40 -5.63
CA ALA A 145 -3.23 8.28 -5.35
C ALA A 145 -4.14 7.71 -4.23
N PRO A 146 -4.91 8.56 -3.53
CA PRO A 146 -5.85 8.11 -2.49
C PRO A 146 -6.82 7.04 -3.01
N GLY A 147 -7.28 7.11 -4.25
CA GLY A 147 -8.17 6.09 -4.83
C GLY A 147 -7.53 4.72 -5.12
N MET A 148 -6.20 4.58 -5.06
CA MET A 148 -5.48 3.33 -5.40
C MET A 148 -5.42 2.29 -4.26
N GLU A 149 -6.24 2.46 -3.23
CA GLU A 149 -6.35 1.51 -2.13
C GLU A 149 -6.78 0.12 -2.61
N GLN A 150 -6.33 -0.92 -1.92
CA GLN A 150 -6.79 -2.27 -2.20
C GLN A 150 -8.18 -2.47 -1.61
N THR A 151 -9.18 -2.73 -2.46
CA THR A 151 -10.50 -3.21 -2.04
C THR A 151 -10.41 -4.68 -1.62
N LEU A 152 -10.90 -4.98 -0.43
CA LEU A 152 -10.99 -6.32 0.13
C LEU A 152 -12.45 -6.70 0.27
N GLU A 153 -12.86 -7.76 -0.41
CA GLU A 153 -14.18 -8.36 -0.27
C GLU A 153 -14.05 -9.70 0.47
N GLY A 154 -14.66 -9.77 1.64
CA GLY A 154 -14.60 -10.94 2.51
C GLY A 154 -15.94 -11.24 3.16
N MET A 155 -15.96 -12.24 4.05
CA MET A 155 -17.18 -12.63 4.77
C MET A 155 -17.71 -11.51 5.68
N GLU A 156 -16.85 -10.59 6.12
CA GLU A 156 -17.19 -9.44 6.96
C GLU A 156 -17.69 -8.23 6.15
N GLY A 157 -17.74 -8.34 4.82
CA GLY A 157 -18.15 -7.29 3.90
C GLY A 157 -17.00 -6.72 3.07
N GLN A 158 -17.16 -5.48 2.62
CA GLN A 158 -16.18 -4.76 1.81
C GLN A 158 -15.41 -3.77 2.69
N SER A 159 -14.08 -3.80 2.60
CA SER A 159 -13.19 -2.85 3.25
C SER A 159 -12.11 -2.37 2.27
N LYS A 160 -11.43 -1.29 2.62
CA LYS A 160 -10.31 -0.75 1.84
C LYS A 160 -9.03 -0.77 2.65
N LYS A 161 -7.91 -0.97 1.97
CA LYS A 161 -6.59 -1.08 2.57
C LYS A 161 -5.63 -0.08 1.94
N ARG A 162 -5.33 0.97 2.70
CA ARG A 162 -4.42 2.06 2.30
C ARG A 162 -2.94 1.70 2.41
N TYR A 163 -2.58 0.97 3.45
CA TYR A 163 -1.21 0.50 3.66
C TYR A 163 -1.13 -0.98 3.32
N MET A 164 -0.35 -1.31 2.29
CA MET A 164 -0.15 -2.67 1.80
C MET A 164 1.30 -3.07 1.97
N HIS A 165 1.53 -4.21 2.63
CA HIS A 165 2.85 -4.83 2.68
C HIS A 165 2.84 -6.16 1.94
N HIS A 166 3.65 -6.25 0.89
CA HIS A 166 3.90 -7.48 0.16
C HIS A 166 5.30 -7.98 0.47
N TYR A 167 5.39 -9.28 0.70
CA TYR A 167 6.64 -9.94 1.06
C TYR A 167 6.87 -11.08 0.08
N ASN A 168 8.07 -11.13 -0.48
CA ASN A 168 8.49 -12.11 -1.46
C ASN A 168 9.72 -12.88 -0.94
N PHE A 169 9.71 -14.19 -1.15
CA PHE A 169 10.77 -15.10 -0.73
C PHE A 169 11.21 -15.99 -1.90
N PRO A 170 12.02 -15.44 -2.82
CA PRO A 170 12.45 -16.17 -3.99
C PRO A 170 13.39 -17.34 -3.62
N PRO A 171 13.41 -18.45 -4.39
CA PRO A 171 14.20 -19.64 -4.06
C PRO A 171 15.71 -19.38 -3.92
N TYR A 172 16.24 -18.43 -4.69
CA TYR A 172 17.66 -18.07 -4.62
C TYR A 172 18.06 -17.52 -3.25
N SER A 173 17.12 -16.97 -2.47
CA SER A 173 17.39 -16.41 -1.13
C SER A 173 17.91 -17.43 -0.12
N VAL A 174 17.68 -18.73 -0.37
CA VAL A 174 18.20 -19.85 0.43
C VAL A 174 19.20 -20.73 -0.34
N GLY A 175 19.62 -20.26 -1.52
CA GLY A 175 20.53 -20.97 -2.42
C GLY A 175 19.89 -22.15 -3.15
N GLU A 176 18.57 -22.13 -3.37
CA GLU A 176 17.84 -23.21 -4.03
C GLU A 176 17.32 -22.78 -5.41
N ALA A 177 17.16 -23.75 -6.31
CA ALA A 177 16.55 -23.55 -7.62
C ALA A 177 15.13 -24.14 -7.60
N ALA A 178 14.12 -23.28 -7.76
CA ALA A 178 12.73 -23.72 -7.91
C ALA A 178 11.96 -22.77 -8.86
N PRO A 179 10.87 -23.24 -9.50
CA PRO A 179 10.04 -22.38 -10.34
C PRO A 179 9.40 -21.25 -9.54
N LEU A 180 9.43 -20.03 -10.08
CA LEU A 180 8.69 -18.90 -9.50
C LEU A 180 7.19 -19.11 -9.71
N ARG A 181 6.46 -19.31 -8.60
CA ARG A 181 4.99 -19.40 -8.56
C ARG A 181 4.43 -18.17 -7.84
N GLY A 182 3.11 -18.07 -7.74
CA GLY A 182 2.47 -17.05 -6.90
C GLY A 182 2.84 -17.19 -5.42
N THR A 183 2.57 -16.14 -4.64
CA THR A 183 2.91 -16.06 -3.22
C THR A 183 2.26 -17.17 -2.41
N GLY A 184 3.07 -17.92 -1.65
CA GLY A 184 2.62 -18.95 -0.74
C GLY A 184 2.06 -18.41 0.57
N ARG A 185 1.46 -19.29 1.38
CA ARG A 185 0.87 -18.92 2.69
C ARG A 185 1.88 -18.30 3.65
N ARG A 186 3.12 -18.79 3.65
CA ARG A 186 4.19 -18.27 4.53
C ARG A 186 4.58 -16.85 4.15
N GLU A 187 4.68 -16.56 2.87
CA GLU A 187 4.99 -15.22 2.37
C GLU A 187 3.89 -14.22 2.74
N ILE A 188 2.62 -14.60 2.54
CA ILE A 188 1.46 -13.82 2.97
C ILE A 188 1.49 -13.59 4.48
N GLY A 189 1.76 -14.63 5.27
CA GLY A 189 1.83 -14.54 6.74
C GLY A 189 2.95 -13.63 7.23
N HIS A 190 4.14 -13.71 6.63
CA HIS A 190 5.27 -12.84 6.95
C HIS A 190 5.01 -11.38 6.57
N GLY A 191 4.43 -11.13 5.38
CA GLY A 191 4.04 -9.80 4.95
C GLY A 191 2.99 -9.19 5.90
N ALA A 192 1.96 -9.97 6.27
CA ALA A 192 0.95 -9.54 7.22
C ALA A 192 1.52 -9.24 8.61
N LEU A 193 2.54 -9.96 9.07
CA LEU A 193 3.21 -9.67 10.34
C LEU A 193 3.94 -8.32 10.30
N ALA A 194 4.75 -8.09 9.25
CA ALA A 194 5.45 -6.82 9.06
C ALA A 194 4.47 -5.66 8.89
N GLU A 195 3.35 -5.89 8.21
CA GLU A 195 2.28 -4.91 8.04
C GLU A 195 1.67 -4.51 9.38
N LYS A 196 1.26 -5.50 10.19
CA LYS A 196 0.71 -5.27 11.53
C LYS A 196 1.70 -4.57 12.45
N ALA A 197 2.99 -4.87 12.32
CA ALA A 197 4.04 -4.22 13.09
C ALA A 197 4.17 -2.72 12.77
N LEU A 198 3.95 -2.33 11.52
CA LEU A 198 4.10 -0.94 11.05
C LEU A 198 2.81 -0.13 11.18
N MET A 199 1.64 -0.76 11.06
CA MET A 199 0.34 -0.08 11.08
C MET A 199 0.17 0.97 12.21
N PRO A 200 0.61 0.73 13.47
CA PRO A 200 0.47 1.71 14.55
C PRO A 200 1.24 3.03 14.34
N VAL A 201 2.29 3.02 13.50
CA VAL A 201 3.12 4.20 13.23
C VAL A 201 2.84 4.85 11.88
N ILE A 202 2.05 4.20 11.01
CA ILE A 202 1.64 4.78 9.73
C ILE A 202 0.79 6.04 10.00
N PRO A 203 1.04 7.16 9.31
CA PRO A 203 0.26 8.39 9.46
C PRO A 203 -1.19 8.18 9.00
N THR A 204 -2.09 9.01 9.53
CA THR A 204 -3.50 8.98 9.11
C THR A 204 -3.65 9.46 7.67
N ARG A 205 -4.86 9.36 7.13
CA ARG A 205 -5.16 9.79 5.76
C ARG A 205 -5.04 11.30 5.61
N GLU A 206 -5.41 12.04 6.65
CA GLU A 206 -5.40 13.49 6.69
C GLU A 206 -3.97 14.03 6.71
N ASP A 207 -3.09 13.42 7.50
CA ASP A 207 -1.69 13.83 7.62
C ASP A 207 -0.85 13.43 6.39
N PHE A 208 -1.25 12.34 5.71
CA PHE A 208 -0.51 11.81 4.57
C PHE A 208 -1.47 11.13 3.57
N PRO A 209 -2.08 11.87 2.63
CA PRO A 209 -3.19 11.38 1.79
C PRO A 209 -2.75 10.43 0.65
N TYR A 210 -1.76 9.58 0.88
CA TYR A 210 -1.26 8.62 -0.09
C TYR A 210 -1.69 7.21 0.22
N THR A 211 -1.95 6.43 -0.83
CA THR A 211 -1.91 4.97 -0.73
C THR A 211 -0.45 4.54 -0.70
N VAL A 212 -0.08 3.66 0.24
CA VAL A 212 1.31 3.25 0.45
C VAL A 212 1.42 1.74 0.21
N ARG A 213 2.22 1.37 -0.77
CA ARG A 213 2.59 -0.02 -1.04
C ARG A 213 4.06 -0.23 -0.71
N VAL A 214 4.35 -1.22 0.12
CA VAL A 214 5.71 -1.69 0.39
C VAL A 214 5.86 -3.09 -0.18
N VAL A 215 6.93 -3.31 -0.94
CA VAL A 215 7.33 -4.64 -1.40
C VAL A 215 8.68 -4.98 -0.79
N SER A 216 8.74 -6.07 -0.05
CA SER A 216 9.97 -6.58 0.56
C SER A 216 10.45 -7.83 -0.18
N GLU A 217 11.59 -7.69 -0.84
CA GLU A 217 12.27 -8.76 -1.56
C GLU A 217 13.36 -9.36 -0.67
N THR A 218 13.21 -10.64 -0.31
CA THR A 218 14.24 -11.34 0.46
C THR A 218 15.37 -11.78 -0.47
N LEU A 219 16.54 -11.14 -0.36
CA LEU A 219 17.70 -11.45 -1.19
C LEU A 219 18.55 -12.59 -0.61
N GLY A 220 18.56 -12.72 0.71
CA GLY A 220 19.23 -13.79 1.45
C GLY A 220 18.48 -14.10 2.75
N SER A 221 18.46 -15.36 3.17
CA SER A 221 17.78 -15.77 4.40
C SER A 221 18.51 -16.87 5.16
N ASN A 222 18.88 -16.54 6.39
CA ASN A 222 19.45 -17.45 7.38
C ASN A 222 18.88 -17.18 8.80
N GLY A 223 17.68 -16.60 8.86
CA GLY A 223 16.98 -16.34 10.12
C GLY A 223 16.09 -15.12 10.03
N SER A 224 14.81 -15.31 10.33
CA SER A 224 13.76 -14.31 10.46
C SER A 224 13.82 -13.13 9.46
N SER A 225 13.70 -13.46 8.18
CA SER A 225 13.53 -12.49 7.09
C SER A 225 12.28 -11.61 7.25
N SER A 226 11.26 -12.04 8.00
CA SER A 226 10.09 -11.21 8.32
C SER A 226 10.45 -10.02 9.23
N MET A 227 11.33 -10.22 10.21
CA MET A 227 11.81 -9.14 11.06
C MET A 227 12.77 -8.21 10.30
N ALA A 228 13.62 -8.76 9.45
CA ALA A 228 14.45 -7.97 8.53
C ALA A 228 13.58 -7.12 7.58
N SER A 229 12.48 -7.67 7.07
CA SER A 229 11.50 -6.96 6.25
C SER A 229 10.81 -5.82 7.00
N THR A 230 10.53 -5.98 8.30
CA THR A 230 10.01 -4.87 9.12
C THR A 230 11.03 -3.73 9.21
N CYS A 231 12.31 -4.04 9.46
CA CYS A 231 13.39 -3.04 9.51
C CYS A 231 13.61 -2.34 8.16
N ALA A 232 13.68 -3.10 7.07
CA ALA A 232 13.82 -2.57 5.71
C ALA A 232 12.59 -1.71 5.33
N SER A 233 11.39 -2.13 5.69
CA SER A 233 10.18 -1.36 5.40
C SER A 233 10.17 -0.02 6.13
N THR A 234 10.60 0.01 7.40
CA THR A 234 10.80 1.26 8.15
C THR A 234 11.77 2.20 7.42
N LEU A 235 12.95 1.69 7.04
CA LEU A 235 13.96 2.47 6.32
C LEU A 235 13.40 3.02 5.00
N ALA A 236 12.74 2.18 4.21
CA ALA A 236 12.20 2.56 2.91
C ALA A 236 11.04 3.57 3.03
N LEU A 237 10.21 3.46 4.06
CA LEU A 237 9.15 4.44 4.37
C LEU A 237 9.74 5.80 4.73
N MET A 238 10.78 5.81 5.56
CA MET A 238 11.50 7.04 5.92
C MET A 238 12.20 7.65 4.70
N ASP A 239 12.83 6.83 3.86
CA ASP A 239 13.46 7.24 2.61
C ASP A 239 12.44 7.83 1.62
N ALA A 240 11.23 7.27 1.57
CA ALA A 240 10.12 7.79 0.76
C ALA A 240 9.50 9.09 1.29
N GLY A 241 9.94 9.58 2.45
CA GLY A 241 9.37 10.76 3.10
C GLY A 241 7.99 10.51 3.73
N VAL A 242 7.63 9.25 3.99
CA VAL A 242 6.40 8.94 4.74
C VAL A 242 6.62 9.36 6.20
N PRO A 243 5.78 10.25 6.76
CA PRO A 243 5.95 10.78 8.11
C PRO A 243 5.48 9.76 9.17
N ILE A 244 6.17 8.62 9.26
CA ILE A 244 5.91 7.62 10.29
C ILE A 244 6.22 8.22 11.68
N LYS A 245 5.37 7.91 12.66
CA LYS A 245 5.48 8.51 14.02
C LYS A 245 6.83 8.20 14.68
N ARG A 246 7.32 6.96 14.51
CA ARG A 246 8.60 6.46 15.04
C ARG A 246 9.08 5.29 14.18
N PRO A 247 10.42 5.06 14.06
CA PRO A 247 10.95 3.87 13.40
C PRO A 247 10.55 2.60 14.15
N VAL A 248 10.10 1.57 13.42
CA VAL A 248 9.79 0.24 13.95
C VAL A 248 10.90 -0.74 13.57
N VAL A 249 11.37 -1.52 14.52
CA VAL A 249 12.39 -2.55 14.33
C VAL A 249 11.91 -3.90 14.80
N GLY A 250 12.52 -4.97 14.30
CA GLY A 250 12.14 -6.35 14.61
C GLY A 250 13.32 -7.27 14.91
N VAL A 251 13.14 -8.17 15.86
CA VAL A 251 14.10 -9.23 16.20
C VAL A 251 13.38 -10.55 16.41
N ALA A 252 14.05 -11.66 16.06
CA ALA A 252 13.58 -12.99 16.42
C ALA A 252 14.38 -13.51 17.61
N MET A 253 13.66 -13.88 18.65
CA MET A 253 14.17 -14.47 19.87
C MET A 253 13.91 -15.97 19.84
N GLY A 254 14.85 -16.71 20.44
CA GLY A 254 14.83 -18.15 20.54
C GLY A 254 14.70 -18.64 21.96
N LEU A 255 14.28 -19.90 22.09
CA LEU A 255 14.48 -20.69 23.30
C LEU A 255 15.21 -21.97 22.90
N ALA A 256 16.30 -22.31 23.58
CA ALA A 256 16.77 -23.68 23.63
C ALA A 256 16.26 -24.27 24.94
N SER A 257 15.64 -25.45 24.91
CA SER A 257 15.18 -26.14 26.12
C SER A 257 15.17 -27.66 25.95
N TYR A 258 15.26 -28.37 27.06
CA TYR A 258 14.89 -29.78 27.08
C TYR A 258 13.35 -29.93 27.06
N PRO A 259 12.82 -31.07 26.58
CA PRO A 259 11.37 -31.28 26.47
C PRO A 259 10.60 -31.09 27.80
N ASP A 260 11.27 -31.33 28.93
CA ASP A 260 10.73 -31.19 30.28
C ASP A 260 10.95 -29.80 30.89
N LEU A 261 11.53 -28.86 30.13
CA LEU A 261 11.95 -27.52 30.56
C LEU A 261 12.90 -27.51 31.77
N SER A 262 13.56 -28.64 32.08
CA SER A 262 14.49 -28.76 33.21
C SER A 262 15.69 -27.80 33.10
N LYS A 263 16.14 -27.54 31.87
CA LYS A 263 17.10 -26.49 31.53
C LYS A 263 16.62 -25.75 30.29
N TRP A 264 16.84 -24.44 30.28
CA TRP A 264 16.47 -23.58 29.17
C TRP A 264 17.41 -22.37 29.07
N LYS A 265 17.55 -21.82 27.86
CA LYS A 265 18.27 -20.56 27.59
C LYS A 265 17.60 -19.78 26.48
N VAL A 266 17.52 -18.46 26.65
CA VAL A 266 16.98 -17.52 25.64
C VAL A 266 18.09 -17.11 24.68
N LEU A 267 17.77 -17.06 23.38
CA LEU A 267 18.69 -16.71 22.30
C LEU A 267 18.25 -15.41 21.62
N THR A 268 19.18 -14.50 21.37
CA THR A 268 18.97 -13.32 20.52
C THR A 268 19.32 -13.64 19.08
N ASP A 269 18.44 -13.21 18.17
CA ASP A 269 18.66 -13.26 16.73
C ASP A 269 18.99 -14.68 16.24
N ILE A 270 17.98 -15.55 16.33
CA ILE A 270 18.11 -16.95 15.98
C ILE A 270 18.40 -17.18 14.49
N GLN A 271 19.12 -18.26 14.24
CA GLN A 271 19.36 -18.87 12.93
C GLN A 271 18.51 -20.12 12.74
N ASP A 272 18.39 -20.57 11.49
CA ASP A 272 17.55 -21.71 11.12
C ASP A 272 17.89 -23.00 11.90
N LEU A 273 19.15 -23.21 12.27
CA LEU A 273 19.61 -24.40 13.00
C LEU A 273 19.36 -24.35 14.52
N GLU A 274 18.95 -23.20 15.04
CA GLU A 274 18.72 -22.97 16.46
C GLU A 274 17.23 -23.15 16.82
N ASP A 275 16.38 -23.42 15.83
CA ASP A 275 14.94 -23.66 15.96
C ASP A 275 14.63 -25.17 16.12
N GLY A 276 15.22 -25.81 17.14
CA GLY A 276 15.08 -27.24 17.45
C GLY A 276 13.74 -27.65 18.06
N ASN A 277 13.60 -28.91 18.50
CA ASN A 277 12.34 -29.45 19.06
C ASN A 277 11.93 -28.83 20.41
N GLY A 278 12.88 -28.40 21.24
CA GLY A 278 12.63 -27.61 22.45
C GLY A 278 12.63 -26.10 22.18
N GLY A 279 12.43 -25.74 20.91
CA GLY A 279 12.54 -24.41 20.35
C GLY A 279 11.32 -23.54 20.58
N MET A 280 11.57 -22.24 20.61
CA MET A 280 10.56 -21.19 20.49
C MET A 280 11.03 -20.20 19.43
N ASP A 281 10.15 -19.82 18.50
CA ASP A 281 10.38 -18.70 17.57
C ASP A 281 9.48 -17.54 18.01
N PHE A 282 10.08 -16.61 18.76
CA PHE A 282 9.39 -15.44 19.31
C PHE A 282 9.86 -14.19 18.58
N LYS A 283 9.01 -13.71 17.67
CA LYS A 283 9.25 -12.49 16.90
C LYS A 283 8.67 -11.29 17.62
N ILE A 284 9.52 -10.30 17.87
CA ILE A 284 9.17 -9.08 18.59
C ILE A 284 9.45 -7.89 17.68
N THR A 285 8.47 -7.00 17.54
CA THR A 285 8.65 -5.72 16.85
C THR A 285 8.29 -4.56 17.78
N GLY A 286 8.94 -3.41 17.60
CA GLY A 286 8.65 -2.24 18.41
C GLY A 286 9.42 -1.01 18.02
N THR A 287 9.11 0.07 18.73
CA THR A 287 9.74 1.39 18.64
C THR A 287 10.51 1.70 19.93
N SER A 288 11.13 2.87 20.02
CA SER A 288 11.68 3.38 21.28
C SER A 288 10.62 3.54 22.38
N ALA A 289 9.33 3.61 22.07
CA ALA A 289 8.26 3.82 23.06
C ALA A 289 7.56 2.53 23.53
N GLY A 290 7.68 1.42 22.78
CA GLY A 290 6.97 0.18 23.11
C GLY A 290 6.88 -0.79 21.94
N LEU A 291 6.26 -1.94 22.18
CA LEU A 291 6.08 -3.00 21.19
C LEU A 291 4.90 -2.69 20.26
N THR A 292 4.99 -3.13 19.00
CA THR A 292 3.93 -2.92 17.99
C THR A 292 3.28 -4.22 17.54
N ALA A 293 4.06 -5.30 17.40
CA ALA A 293 3.53 -6.64 17.15
C ALA A 293 4.42 -7.72 17.77
N ILE A 294 3.78 -8.82 18.12
CA ILE A 294 4.39 -10.04 18.64
C ILE A 294 3.83 -11.22 17.83
N GLN A 295 4.70 -12.17 17.50
CA GLN A 295 4.31 -13.50 17.04
C GLN A 295 5.13 -14.52 17.81
N LEU A 296 4.45 -15.52 18.37
CA LEU A 296 5.06 -16.59 19.14
C LEU A 296 4.61 -17.92 18.57
N ASP A 297 5.57 -18.70 18.09
CA ASP A 297 5.40 -20.12 17.78
C ASP A 297 6.25 -20.93 18.76
N THR A 298 5.63 -21.81 19.52
CA THR A 298 6.33 -22.71 20.44
C THR A 298 6.17 -24.17 20.02
N LYS A 299 7.25 -24.94 20.20
CA LYS A 299 7.26 -26.40 20.02
C LYS A 299 7.18 -27.16 21.35
N THR A 300 7.13 -26.44 22.48
CA THR A 300 6.97 -26.98 23.83
C THR A 300 5.50 -26.96 24.27
N ASP A 301 5.17 -27.70 25.33
CA ASP A 301 3.82 -27.70 25.93
C ASP A 301 3.44 -26.37 26.62
N GLY A 302 4.38 -25.43 26.71
CA GLY A 302 4.19 -24.10 27.29
C GLY A 302 5.51 -23.40 27.58
N ILE A 303 5.43 -22.12 27.98
CA ILE A 303 6.56 -21.31 28.45
C ILE A 303 6.20 -20.69 29.81
N THR A 304 7.18 -20.59 30.70
CA THR A 304 6.96 -20.00 32.03
C THR A 304 7.03 -18.48 31.99
N THR A 305 6.51 -17.82 33.02
CA THR A 305 6.57 -16.35 33.15
C THR A 305 8.01 -15.85 33.15
N GLU A 306 8.94 -16.58 33.76
CA GLU A 306 10.36 -16.25 33.82
C GLU A 306 11.00 -16.24 32.42
N ILE A 307 10.65 -17.22 31.57
CA ILE A 307 11.12 -17.28 30.18
C ILE A 307 10.61 -16.06 29.40
N ILE A 308 9.33 -15.70 29.60
CA ILE A 308 8.72 -14.55 28.94
C ILE A 308 9.40 -13.24 29.36
N GLU A 309 9.60 -13.03 30.66
CA GLU A 309 10.26 -11.83 31.20
C GLU A 309 11.70 -11.68 30.68
N GLN A 310 12.48 -12.77 30.69
CA GLN A 310 13.84 -12.75 30.14
C GLN A 310 13.83 -12.47 28.64
N THR A 311 12.90 -13.09 27.89
CA THR A 311 12.76 -12.89 26.44
C THR A 311 12.45 -11.43 26.10
N PHE A 312 11.56 -10.77 26.84
CA PHE A 312 11.26 -9.35 26.61
C PHE A 312 12.41 -8.43 27.01
N LYS A 313 13.11 -8.71 28.11
CA LYS A 313 14.27 -7.91 28.54
C LYS A 313 15.38 -7.95 27.48
N GLN A 314 15.78 -9.16 27.09
CA GLN A 314 16.82 -9.39 26.08
C GLN A 314 16.38 -8.89 24.70
N GLY A 315 15.11 -9.12 24.34
CA GLY A 315 14.52 -8.59 23.11
C GLY A 315 14.53 -7.07 23.06
N ARG A 316 14.26 -6.38 24.17
CA ARG A 316 14.31 -4.92 24.25
C ARG A 316 15.71 -4.38 23.99
N GLU A 317 16.73 -5.00 24.59
CA GLU A 317 18.13 -4.64 24.33
C GLU A 317 18.48 -4.82 22.86
N ALA A 318 18.03 -5.93 22.25
CA ALA A 318 18.27 -6.19 20.84
C ALA A 318 17.56 -5.19 19.90
N LEU A 319 16.31 -4.84 20.19
CA LEU A 319 15.57 -3.81 19.45
C LEU A 319 16.30 -2.46 19.52
N ASN A 320 16.84 -2.07 20.69
CA ASN A 320 17.58 -0.82 20.82
C ASN A 320 18.86 -0.78 19.96
N GLN A 321 19.58 -1.90 19.86
CA GLN A 321 20.76 -2.01 18.99
C GLN A 321 20.38 -1.84 17.51
N ILE A 322 19.32 -2.53 17.06
CA ILE A 322 18.83 -2.43 15.67
C ILE A 322 18.31 -1.01 15.39
N LEU A 323 17.59 -0.41 16.34
CA LEU A 323 17.08 0.95 16.21
C LEU A 323 18.22 1.94 16.00
N LYS A 324 19.32 1.79 16.74
CA LYS A 324 20.52 2.63 16.58
C LYS A 324 21.05 2.56 15.14
N VAL A 325 21.20 1.36 14.58
CA VAL A 325 21.70 1.18 13.20
C VAL A 325 20.77 1.84 12.18
N ILE A 326 19.45 1.71 12.36
CA ILE A 326 18.48 2.38 11.50
C ILE A 326 18.59 3.90 11.60
N THR A 327 18.65 4.44 12.83
CA THR A 327 18.73 5.89 13.04
C THR A 327 20.06 6.48 12.56
N ASP A 328 21.15 5.70 12.59
CA ASP A 328 22.44 6.11 12.05
C ASP A 328 22.39 6.19 10.50
N ALA A 329 21.65 5.28 9.85
CA ALA A 329 21.47 5.29 8.40
C ALA A 329 20.51 6.38 7.91
N ILE A 330 19.40 6.60 8.62
CA ILE A 330 18.42 7.65 8.32
C ILE A 330 17.79 8.18 9.64
N PRO A 331 18.20 9.36 10.13
CA PRO A 331 17.76 9.85 11.44
C PRO A 331 16.26 10.16 11.56
N ALA A 332 15.64 10.57 10.45
CA ALA A 332 14.23 10.94 10.36
C ALA A 332 13.71 10.71 8.93
N PRO A 333 12.39 10.58 8.72
CA PRO A 333 11.82 10.59 7.38
C PRO A 333 12.31 11.80 6.58
N ARG A 334 12.52 11.62 5.27
CA ARG A 334 12.89 12.74 4.39
C ARG A 334 11.82 13.83 4.44
N ALA A 335 12.26 15.09 4.48
CA ALA A 335 11.36 16.24 4.52
C ALA A 335 10.61 16.43 3.19
N GLU A 336 11.22 16.01 2.08
CA GLU A 336 10.63 16.09 0.74
C GLU A 336 10.41 14.67 0.20
N LEU A 337 9.28 14.49 -0.49
CA LEU A 337 8.98 13.26 -1.22
C LEU A 337 9.87 13.14 -2.45
N SER A 338 10.03 11.91 -2.95
CA SER A 338 10.71 11.64 -4.22
C SER A 338 10.14 12.52 -5.35
N PRO A 339 10.97 13.04 -6.27
CA PRO A 339 10.51 13.81 -7.42
C PRO A 339 9.61 13.01 -8.37
N TYR A 340 9.66 11.68 -8.28
CA TYR A 340 8.81 10.77 -9.06
C TYR A 340 7.51 10.40 -8.33
N ALA A 341 7.41 10.70 -7.03
CA ALA A 341 6.18 10.50 -6.29
C ALA A 341 5.11 11.49 -6.77
N PRO A 342 3.84 11.05 -6.85
CA PRO A 342 2.77 11.96 -7.20
C PRO A 342 2.62 13.03 -6.11
N ARG A 343 2.33 14.27 -6.51
CA ARG A 343 2.01 15.36 -5.60
C ARG A 343 0.50 15.43 -5.42
N ILE A 344 0.07 15.63 -4.18
CA ILE A 344 -1.34 15.80 -3.84
C ILE A 344 -1.57 17.26 -3.42
N ILE A 345 -2.51 17.91 -4.08
CA ILE A 345 -3.06 19.20 -3.63
C ILE A 345 -4.47 18.93 -3.11
N SER A 346 -4.67 19.19 -1.83
CA SER A 346 -5.95 19.05 -1.15
C SER A 346 -6.57 20.40 -0.82
N PHE A 347 -7.87 20.54 -1.05
CA PHE A 347 -8.64 21.72 -0.65
C PHE A 347 -10.09 21.34 -0.38
N TYR A 348 -10.78 22.16 0.43
CA TYR A 348 -12.19 21.97 0.74
C TYR A 348 -13.08 22.74 -0.24
N VAL A 349 -14.18 22.11 -0.63
CA VAL A 349 -15.30 22.72 -1.35
C VAL A 349 -16.58 22.57 -0.52
N ASN A 350 -17.60 23.37 -0.81
CA ASN A 350 -18.91 23.18 -0.20
C ASN A 350 -19.49 21.80 -0.62
N PRO A 351 -19.88 20.91 0.31
CA PRO A 351 -20.44 19.60 0.00
C PRO A 351 -21.62 19.63 -0.99
N GLU A 352 -22.43 20.69 -0.96
CA GLU A 352 -23.57 20.85 -1.89
C GLU A 352 -23.12 20.98 -3.36
N LYS A 353 -21.88 21.43 -3.60
CA LYS A 353 -21.32 21.61 -4.94
C LYS A 353 -20.56 20.39 -5.48
N ILE A 354 -20.40 19.33 -4.68
CA ILE A 354 -19.71 18.09 -5.13
C ILE A 354 -20.38 17.52 -6.38
N GLY A 355 -21.72 17.53 -6.44
CA GLY A 355 -22.47 17.05 -7.59
C GLY A 355 -22.15 17.78 -8.90
N ALA A 356 -21.78 19.07 -8.83
CA ALA A 356 -21.38 19.85 -10.00
C ALA A 356 -19.97 19.48 -10.50
N ILE A 357 -19.05 19.17 -9.58
CA ILE A 357 -17.68 18.74 -9.92
C ILE A 357 -17.70 17.36 -10.59
N ILE A 358 -18.45 16.42 -10.03
CA ILE A 358 -18.59 15.07 -10.59
C ILE A 358 -19.34 15.13 -11.92
N GLY A 359 -20.44 15.90 -11.95
CA GLY A 359 -21.34 16.01 -13.09
C GLY A 359 -22.17 14.74 -13.35
N PRO A 360 -23.10 14.76 -14.31
CA PRO A 360 -23.99 13.64 -14.59
C PRO A 360 -23.21 12.37 -14.99
N GLY A 361 -23.25 11.35 -14.14
CA GLY A 361 -22.54 10.08 -14.35
C GLY A 361 -21.01 10.20 -14.34
N GLY A 362 -20.44 11.22 -13.68
CA GLY A 362 -18.99 11.41 -13.61
C GLY A 362 -18.36 12.04 -14.86
N LYS A 363 -19.16 12.52 -15.82
CA LYS A 363 -18.63 13.04 -17.10
C LYS A 363 -17.69 14.23 -16.95
N VAL A 364 -17.95 15.13 -16.00
CA VAL A 364 -17.16 16.36 -15.85
C VAL A 364 -15.80 16.02 -15.23
N ILE A 365 -15.81 15.29 -14.11
CA ILE A 365 -14.58 14.86 -13.45
C ILE A 365 -13.72 13.95 -14.35
N ASN A 366 -14.34 12.99 -15.06
CA ASN A 366 -13.61 12.11 -15.98
C ASN A 366 -12.97 12.88 -17.13
N LYS A 367 -13.62 13.93 -17.65
CA LYS A 367 -13.04 14.80 -18.68
C LYS A 367 -11.81 15.56 -18.16
N ILE A 368 -11.87 16.09 -16.93
CA ILE A 368 -10.71 16.77 -16.32
C ILE A 368 -9.55 15.77 -16.14
N ILE A 369 -9.84 14.56 -15.64
CA ILE A 369 -8.87 13.47 -15.48
C ILE A 369 -8.22 13.10 -16.82
N GLU A 370 -9.01 12.96 -17.89
CA GLU A 370 -8.52 12.59 -19.22
C GLU A 370 -7.63 13.69 -19.84
N GLU A 371 -8.01 14.96 -19.68
CA GLU A 371 -7.25 16.10 -20.23
C GLU A 371 -5.94 16.38 -19.48
N THR A 372 -5.94 16.17 -18.15
CA THR A 372 -4.81 16.54 -17.29
C THR A 372 -3.94 15.35 -16.90
N GLY A 373 -4.44 14.12 -17.03
CA GLY A 373 -3.75 12.90 -16.63
C GLY A 373 -3.58 12.74 -15.11
N VAL A 374 -4.31 13.53 -14.31
CA VAL A 374 -4.27 13.48 -12.84
C VAL A 374 -5.38 12.58 -12.30
N SER A 375 -5.23 12.11 -11.07
CA SER A 375 -6.30 11.46 -10.33
C SER A 375 -6.99 12.48 -9.42
N ILE A 376 -8.33 12.48 -9.38
CA ILE A 376 -9.12 13.37 -8.51
C ILE A 376 -10.00 12.50 -7.63
N ASP A 377 -9.81 12.60 -6.32
CA ASP A 377 -10.64 11.95 -5.31
C ASP A 377 -11.44 13.04 -4.57
N ILE A 378 -12.75 12.81 -4.37
CA ILE A 378 -13.64 13.74 -3.68
C ILE A 378 -14.37 12.97 -2.58
N GLU A 379 -14.28 13.47 -1.35
CA GLU A 379 -14.96 12.92 -0.18
C GLU A 379 -16.29 13.63 0.08
N ASP A 380 -17.20 12.94 0.77
CA ASP A 380 -18.55 13.44 1.07
C ASP A 380 -18.55 14.71 1.96
N ASP A 381 -17.46 14.96 2.69
CA ASP A 381 -17.26 16.15 3.53
C ASP A 381 -16.79 17.39 2.73
N GLY A 382 -16.60 17.24 1.41
CA GLY A 382 -16.12 18.30 0.53
C GLY A 382 -14.60 18.36 0.39
N LEU A 383 -13.83 17.42 0.93
CA LEU A 383 -12.40 17.35 0.68
C LEU A 383 -12.12 16.84 -0.74
N VAL A 384 -11.50 17.69 -1.55
CA VAL A 384 -11.02 17.34 -2.90
C VAL A 384 -9.50 17.14 -2.85
N MET A 385 -9.04 16.00 -3.36
CA MET A 385 -7.62 15.65 -3.48
C MET A 385 -7.27 15.47 -4.96
N VAL A 386 -6.41 16.35 -5.50
CA VAL A 386 -5.90 16.25 -6.87
C VAL A 386 -4.48 15.71 -6.83
N CYS A 387 -4.23 14.61 -7.51
CA CYS A 387 -3.00 13.83 -7.42
C CYS A 387 -2.35 13.63 -8.80
N GLY A 388 -1.09 14.04 -8.98
CA GLY A 388 -0.38 13.87 -10.25
C GLY A 388 1.13 14.04 -10.11
N VAL A 389 1.89 13.51 -11.07
CA VAL A 389 3.37 13.60 -11.08
C VAL A 389 3.84 14.96 -11.58
N ASP A 390 3.14 15.52 -12.57
CA ASP A 390 3.46 16.82 -13.15
C ASP A 390 2.72 17.94 -12.41
N LYS A 391 3.50 18.87 -11.83
CA LYS A 391 2.97 20.00 -11.06
C LYS A 391 2.07 20.90 -11.91
N GLU A 392 2.45 21.17 -13.16
CA GLU A 392 1.68 22.08 -14.02
C GLU A 392 0.29 21.50 -14.32
N LYS A 393 0.22 20.18 -14.53
CA LYS A 393 -1.04 19.46 -14.75
C LYS A 393 -1.91 19.37 -13.51
N VAL A 394 -1.30 19.20 -12.35
CA VAL A 394 -2.02 19.25 -11.07
C VAL A 394 -2.60 20.65 -10.83
N ASP A 395 -1.83 21.70 -11.04
CA ASP A 395 -2.29 23.09 -10.89
C ASP A 395 -3.41 23.43 -11.90
N GLU A 396 -3.31 22.94 -13.15
CA GLU A 396 -4.36 23.06 -14.18
C GLU A 396 -5.67 22.40 -13.72
N ALA A 397 -5.61 21.17 -13.19
CA ALA A 397 -6.78 20.45 -12.71
C ALA A 397 -7.41 21.11 -11.47
N VAL A 398 -6.59 21.58 -10.53
CA VAL A 398 -7.06 22.35 -9.36
C VAL A 398 -7.78 23.63 -9.82
N GLY A 399 -7.24 24.34 -10.81
CA GLY A 399 -7.87 25.52 -11.41
C GLY A 399 -9.24 25.20 -11.98
N LYS A 400 -9.35 24.16 -12.82
CA LYS A 400 -10.61 23.71 -13.42
C LYS A 400 -11.66 23.33 -12.35
N VAL A 401 -11.25 22.62 -11.29
CA VAL A 401 -12.18 22.25 -10.22
C VAL A 401 -12.65 23.48 -9.44
N LYS A 402 -11.74 24.40 -9.11
CA LYS A 402 -12.07 25.65 -8.41
C LYS A 402 -13.01 26.55 -9.22
N GLU A 403 -12.83 26.60 -10.54
CA GLU A 403 -13.69 27.35 -11.45
C GLU A 403 -15.14 26.83 -11.45
N ILE A 404 -15.33 25.51 -11.38
CA ILE A 404 -16.67 24.88 -11.30
C ILE A 404 -17.38 25.25 -10.00
N VAL A 405 -16.66 25.26 -8.88
CA VAL A 405 -17.25 25.58 -7.57
C VAL A 405 -17.25 27.07 -7.25
N HIS A 406 -16.69 27.91 -8.14
CA HIS A 406 -16.66 29.36 -7.94
C HIS A 406 -18.06 29.89 -7.67
N VAL A 407 -18.19 30.70 -6.62
CA VAL A 407 -19.45 31.38 -6.31
C VAL A 407 -19.30 32.76 -6.89
N PHE A 408 -20.05 33.02 -7.95
CA PHE A 408 -20.11 34.32 -8.58
C PHE A 408 -20.72 35.37 -7.64
N GLU A 409 -20.05 36.50 -7.47
CA GLU A 409 -20.55 37.63 -6.69
C GLU A 409 -21.12 38.74 -7.59
N VAL A 410 -22.12 39.46 -7.08
CA VAL A 410 -22.69 40.62 -7.79
C VAL A 410 -21.61 41.69 -7.95
N GLY A 411 -21.36 42.13 -9.19
CA GLY A 411 -20.34 43.10 -9.54
C GLY A 411 -19.06 42.50 -10.14
N GLU A 412 -18.88 41.17 -10.09
CA GLU A 412 -17.75 40.48 -10.69
C GLU A 412 -17.73 40.63 -12.22
N ILE A 413 -16.55 40.85 -12.81
CA ILE A 413 -16.35 41.05 -14.25
C ILE A 413 -15.58 39.84 -14.80
N ILE A 414 -16.16 39.13 -15.75
CA ILE A 414 -15.65 37.86 -16.30
C ILE A 414 -15.71 37.90 -17.83
N ALA A 415 -14.71 37.33 -18.49
CA ALA A 415 -14.78 37.06 -19.92
C ALA A 415 -15.41 35.69 -20.16
N GLY A 416 -16.43 35.62 -21.00
CA GLY A 416 -17.15 34.39 -21.29
C GLY A 416 -17.50 34.23 -22.76
N LYS A 417 -17.72 32.99 -23.20
CA LYS A 417 -18.04 32.66 -24.58
C LYS A 417 -19.55 32.64 -24.81
N VAL A 418 -20.03 33.25 -25.89
CA VAL A 418 -21.44 33.19 -26.26
C VAL A 418 -21.79 31.77 -26.73
N VAL A 419 -22.62 31.06 -25.95
CA VAL A 419 -23.03 29.67 -26.22
C VAL A 419 -24.38 29.58 -26.93
N ARG A 420 -25.28 30.53 -26.68
CA ARG A 420 -26.61 30.56 -27.30
C ARG A 420 -27.14 31.98 -27.41
N ILE A 421 -27.82 32.29 -28.51
CA ILE A 421 -28.48 33.57 -28.72
C ILE A 421 -29.98 33.31 -28.93
N LEU A 422 -30.82 34.06 -28.23
CA LEU A 422 -32.28 34.07 -28.40
C LEU A 422 -32.75 35.51 -28.65
N ASP A 423 -33.99 35.69 -29.09
CA ASP A 423 -34.53 37.01 -29.45
C ASP A 423 -34.49 38.04 -28.30
N PHE A 424 -34.46 37.58 -27.05
CA PHE A 424 -34.47 38.43 -25.86
C PHE A 424 -33.11 38.58 -25.17
N GLY A 425 -32.08 37.85 -25.59
CA GLY A 425 -30.76 37.93 -24.96
C GLY A 425 -29.74 36.89 -25.44
N ALA A 426 -28.51 37.05 -24.98
CA ALA A 426 -27.40 36.13 -25.24
C ALA A 426 -27.01 35.39 -23.96
N PHE A 427 -26.80 34.08 -24.06
CA PHE A 427 -26.24 33.25 -22.99
C PHE A 427 -24.73 33.19 -23.15
N VAL A 428 -24.04 33.65 -22.12
CA VAL A 428 -22.60 33.69 -22.03
C VAL A 428 -22.18 32.65 -21.00
N GLN A 429 -21.32 31.73 -21.43
CA GLN A 429 -20.76 30.71 -20.56
C GLN A 429 -19.80 31.38 -19.56
N LEU A 430 -20.14 31.35 -18.27
CA LEU A 430 -19.33 31.96 -17.20
C LEU A 430 -18.30 30.97 -16.66
N ASN A 431 -18.71 29.72 -16.48
CA ASN A 431 -17.82 28.59 -16.19
C ASN A 431 -18.36 27.32 -16.86
N ALA A 432 -17.69 26.18 -16.65
CA ALA A 432 -18.09 24.90 -17.23
C ALA A 432 -19.50 24.41 -16.82
N SER A 433 -20.07 24.95 -15.75
CA SER A 433 -21.33 24.48 -15.14
C SER A 433 -22.48 25.50 -15.14
N GLN A 434 -22.20 26.77 -15.44
CA GLN A 434 -23.15 27.87 -15.27
C GLN A 434 -23.02 28.88 -16.42
N ASP A 435 -24.16 29.11 -17.06
CA ASP A 435 -24.33 30.16 -18.06
C ASP A 435 -25.03 31.36 -17.42
N GLY A 436 -24.61 32.57 -17.79
CA GLY A 436 -25.32 33.80 -17.46
C GLY A 436 -26.03 34.37 -18.68
N MET A 437 -27.11 35.12 -18.46
CA MET A 437 -27.90 35.72 -19.53
C MET A 437 -27.68 37.23 -19.57
N VAL A 438 -27.22 37.74 -20.72
CA VAL A 438 -27.25 39.17 -21.03
C VAL A 438 -28.57 39.48 -21.74
N HIS A 439 -29.44 40.25 -21.09
CA HIS A 439 -30.68 40.71 -21.71
C HIS A 439 -30.37 41.68 -22.88
N VAL A 440 -31.21 41.72 -23.92
CA VAL A 440 -31.00 42.61 -25.10
C VAL A 440 -30.80 44.08 -24.72
N SER A 441 -31.44 44.54 -23.64
CA SER A 441 -31.29 45.91 -23.15
C SER A 441 -29.95 46.17 -22.46
N GLU A 442 -29.15 45.16 -22.18
CA GLU A 442 -27.88 45.21 -21.43
C GLU A 442 -26.65 44.88 -22.29
N LEU A 443 -26.84 44.65 -23.60
CA LEU A 443 -25.76 44.35 -24.56
C LEU A 443 -24.89 45.57 -24.92
N ALA A 444 -25.52 46.73 -25.08
CA ALA A 444 -24.88 47.96 -25.53
C ALA A 444 -25.50 49.20 -24.87
N PRO A 445 -24.80 50.34 -24.81
CA PRO A 445 -25.35 51.60 -24.32
C PRO A 445 -26.48 52.17 -25.21
N TYR A 446 -26.71 51.60 -26.40
CA TYR A 446 -27.78 51.95 -27.33
C TYR A 446 -28.74 50.76 -27.56
N ARG A 447 -29.92 51.03 -28.14
CA ARG A 447 -30.95 50.00 -28.37
C ARG A 447 -30.57 49.09 -29.53
N VAL A 448 -30.36 47.82 -29.22
CA VAL A 448 -30.17 46.73 -30.20
C VAL A 448 -31.53 46.09 -30.48
N GLU A 449 -31.91 45.88 -31.75
CA GLU A 449 -33.19 45.24 -32.09
C GLU A 449 -33.16 43.72 -31.91
N LYS A 450 -32.10 43.07 -32.40
CA LYS A 450 -31.90 41.63 -32.26
C LYS A 450 -30.51 41.35 -31.71
N PRO A 451 -30.38 40.53 -30.66
CA PRO A 451 -29.07 40.11 -30.15
C PRO A 451 -28.18 39.45 -31.21
N SER A 452 -28.78 38.77 -32.20
CA SER A 452 -28.07 38.15 -33.34
C SER A 452 -27.37 39.14 -34.26
N ASP A 453 -27.78 40.41 -34.25
CA ASP A 453 -27.21 41.46 -35.09
C ASP A 453 -26.01 42.13 -34.39
N PHE A 454 -25.75 41.76 -33.14
CA PHE A 454 -24.69 42.32 -32.30
C PHE A 454 -23.64 41.28 -31.87
N LEU A 455 -24.03 40.03 -31.61
CA LEU A 455 -23.14 38.94 -31.21
C LEU A 455 -23.31 37.71 -32.11
N GLU A 456 -22.23 36.97 -32.30
CA GLU A 456 -22.24 35.66 -32.93
C GLU A 456 -22.01 34.54 -31.89
N ILE A 457 -22.50 33.34 -32.19
CA ILE A 457 -22.24 32.17 -31.35
C ILE A 457 -20.74 31.88 -31.42
N GLY A 458 -20.09 31.95 -30.27
CA GLY A 458 -18.67 31.69 -30.11
C GLY A 458 -17.81 32.91 -29.81
N ASP A 459 -18.39 34.11 -29.84
CA ASP A 459 -17.69 35.35 -29.45
C ASP A 459 -17.28 35.33 -27.99
N ILE A 460 -16.10 35.87 -27.69
CA ILE A 460 -15.62 36.08 -26.32
C ILE A 460 -15.96 37.51 -25.92
N VAL A 461 -16.79 37.66 -24.90
CA VAL A 461 -17.29 38.95 -24.42
C VAL A 461 -17.03 39.12 -22.92
N THR A 462 -16.68 40.33 -22.51
CA THR A 462 -16.53 40.65 -21.08
C THR A 462 -17.90 41.04 -20.52
N VAL A 463 -18.31 40.44 -19.41
CA VAL A 463 -19.62 40.62 -18.79
C VAL A 463 -19.48 40.89 -17.30
N ARG A 464 -20.31 41.78 -16.76
CA ARG A 464 -20.42 42.03 -15.32
C ARG A 464 -21.68 41.37 -14.78
N ILE A 465 -21.58 40.74 -13.63
CA ILE A 465 -22.73 40.16 -12.93
C ILE A 465 -23.55 41.28 -12.30
N LYS A 466 -24.77 41.46 -12.78
CA LYS A 466 -25.68 42.53 -12.35
C LYS A 466 -26.54 42.09 -11.17
N GLU A 467 -27.06 40.88 -11.24
CA GLU A 467 -27.98 40.32 -10.25
C GLU A 467 -27.99 38.80 -10.36
N ILE A 468 -28.17 38.13 -9.23
CA ILE A 468 -28.49 36.71 -9.16
C ILE A 468 -29.90 36.62 -8.59
N ASP A 469 -30.84 36.06 -9.35
CA ASP A 469 -32.24 36.00 -8.93
C ASP A 469 -32.49 34.89 -7.89
N ASP A 470 -33.69 34.88 -7.30
CA ASP A 470 -34.11 33.89 -6.29
C ASP A 470 -34.12 32.43 -6.83
N GLN A 471 -34.00 32.24 -8.15
CA GLN A 471 -33.92 30.94 -8.81
C GLN A 471 -32.47 30.55 -9.17
N GLY A 472 -31.48 31.37 -8.78
CA GLY A 472 -30.06 31.15 -9.04
C GLY A 472 -29.61 31.46 -10.47
N ARG A 473 -30.43 32.17 -11.27
CA ARG A 473 -30.06 32.60 -12.63
C ARG A 473 -29.23 33.87 -12.57
N VAL A 474 -28.10 33.86 -13.27
CA VAL A 474 -27.14 34.98 -13.29
C VAL A 474 -27.50 35.94 -14.42
N ASN A 475 -27.94 37.14 -14.06
CA ASN A 475 -28.19 38.22 -15.01
C ASN A 475 -26.93 39.05 -15.21
N LEU A 476 -26.54 39.21 -16.47
CA LEU A 476 -25.30 39.85 -16.88
C LEU A 476 -25.56 41.19 -17.56
N THR A 477 -24.59 42.09 -17.48
CA THR A 477 -24.55 43.32 -18.29
C THR A 477 -23.20 43.47 -18.98
N MET A 478 -23.24 43.90 -20.24
CA MET A 478 -22.04 44.25 -20.98
C MET A 478 -21.71 45.74 -20.85
N LYS A 479 -22.67 46.56 -20.39
CA LYS A 479 -22.54 48.03 -20.31
C LYS A 479 -21.49 48.48 -19.28
N ASN A 480 -20.91 49.64 -19.53
CA ASN A 480 -19.95 50.30 -18.64
C ASN A 480 -18.73 49.40 -18.32
N LEU A 481 -18.25 48.70 -19.35
CA LEU A 481 -17.03 47.89 -19.35
C LEU A 481 -16.12 48.42 -20.45
N LEU A 482 -14.92 48.86 -20.06
CA LEU A 482 -13.94 49.47 -20.96
C LEU A 482 -13.48 48.48 -22.05
N GLU A 483 -13.42 47.18 -21.72
CA GLU A 483 -13.00 46.15 -22.70
C GLU A 483 -14.01 45.95 -23.84
N ASN A 484 -15.28 46.33 -23.65
CA ASN A 484 -16.33 46.19 -24.65
C ASN A 484 -16.51 47.45 -25.53
N GLU A 485 -15.79 48.53 -25.27
CA GLU A 485 -15.93 49.78 -26.04
C GLU A 485 -15.65 49.59 -27.53
N ALA A 486 -14.75 48.66 -27.88
CA ALA A 486 -14.47 48.31 -29.27
C ALA A 486 -15.67 47.66 -29.98
N LEU A 487 -16.49 46.88 -29.25
CA LEU A 487 -17.71 46.26 -29.79
C LEU A 487 -18.83 47.28 -30.05
N TRP A 488 -18.78 48.44 -29.37
CA TRP A 488 -19.78 49.50 -29.49
C TRP A 488 -19.44 50.59 -30.52
N LYS A 489 -18.18 50.68 -30.98
CA LYS A 489 -17.70 51.75 -31.87
C LYS A 489 -18.40 51.82 -33.21
N ASP A 490 -18.81 50.68 -33.76
CA ASP A 490 -19.45 50.59 -35.08
C ASP A 490 -20.99 50.65 -35.01
N GLU A 491 -21.57 50.88 -33.82
CA GLU A 491 -23.02 50.89 -33.59
C GLU A 491 -23.76 49.66 -34.18
N LYS A 492 -23.09 48.50 -34.19
CA LYS A 492 -23.66 47.25 -34.73
C LYS A 492 -25.02 46.95 -34.10
N GLY A 493 -26.03 46.67 -34.93
CA GLY A 493 -27.39 46.31 -34.51
C GLY A 493 -28.24 47.47 -33.95
N LYS A 494 -27.77 48.73 -34.04
CA LYS A 494 -28.51 49.90 -33.53
C LYS A 494 -29.83 50.10 -34.29
N SER A 495 -30.93 50.15 -33.53
CA SER A 495 -32.27 50.41 -34.07
C SER A 495 -32.33 51.79 -34.73
N THR A 496 -32.57 51.83 -36.04
CA THR A 496 -33.01 53.04 -36.75
C THR A 496 -34.48 53.22 -36.44
N GLY A 497 -34.84 54.16 -35.57
CA GLY A 497 -36.20 54.42 -35.10
C GLY A 497 -37.18 54.91 -36.18
N GLU A 498 -37.37 54.17 -37.27
CA GLU A 498 -38.45 54.40 -38.22
C GLU A 498 -39.78 53.92 -37.62
N SER A 499 -40.49 54.90 -37.06
CA SER A 499 -41.89 54.79 -36.73
C SER A 499 -42.68 54.35 -37.97
N ARG A 500 -43.27 53.16 -37.92
CA ARG A 500 -44.24 52.71 -38.92
C ARG A 500 -45.41 53.72 -39.00
N PRO A 501 -45.82 54.19 -40.20
CA PRO A 501 -46.91 55.14 -40.33
C PRO A 501 -48.26 54.49 -39.95
N ALA A 502 -49.10 55.27 -39.28
CA ALA A 502 -50.49 54.94 -38.99
C ALA A 502 -51.27 54.71 -40.31
N GLY A 503 -51.55 53.45 -40.62
CA GLY A 503 -52.40 53.03 -41.74
C GLY A 503 -53.88 53.07 -41.36
N GLY A 504 -54.65 53.83 -42.14
CA GLY A 504 -56.03 54.24 -41.88
C GLY A 504 -57.08 53.13 -41.81
N GLY A 505 -58.21 53.50 -41.19
CA GLY A 505 -59.35 52.62 -41.04
C GLY A 505 -60.08 52.33 -42.35
N PHE A 506 -60.61 51.11 -42.46
CA PHE A 506 -61.79 50.81 -43.26
C PHE A 506 -62.64 49.73 -42.59
N ARG A 507 -63.94 49.86 -42.83
CA ARG A 507 -65.06 49.19 -42.18
C ARG A 507 -65.10 47.66 -42.34
N ARG A 508 -65.72 47.04 -41.33
CA ARG A 508 -66.48 45.77 -41.31
C ARG A 508 -67.20 45.44 -42.65
N PRO A 509 -67.40 44.14 -42.95
CA PRO A 509 -68.63 43.49 -42.50
C PRO A 509 -68.46 42.04 -41.97
N ALA A 510 -69.34 41.67 -41.04
CA ALA A 510 -69.68 40.26 -40.70
C ALA A 510 -70.68 39.71 -41.76
N PRO A 511 -71.17 38.46 -41.74
CA PRO A 511 -71.03 37.39 -40.72
C PRO A 511 -70.88 35.94 -41.27
N GLY A 512 -70.63 34.95 -40.40
CA GLY A 512 -71.04 33.57 -40.67
C GLY A 512 -70.23 32.44 -40.02
N GLY A 513 -70.91 31.58 -39.25
CA GLY A 513 -70.67 30.13 -39.23
C GLY A 513 -69.68 29.52 -38.22
N ARG A 514 -70.20 28.97 -37.11
CA ARG A 514 -69.65 27.79 -36.39
C ARG A 514 -69.78 26.52 -37.28
N PRO A 515 -69.14 25.33 -37.02
CA PRO A 515 -68.75 24.79 -35.70
C PRO A 515 -67.48 23.87 -35.59
N SER A 516 -67.01 23.70 -34.33
CA SER A 516 -66.53 22.46 -33.65
C SER A 516 -65.59 21.43 -34.32
N SER A 517 -64.41 21.21 -33.71
CA SER A 517 -63.88 19.89 -33.24
C SER A 517 -62.65 20.15 -32.33
N ASN A 518 -62.64 19.86 -31.03
CA ASN A 518 -62.52 18.58 -30.31
C ASN A 518 -61.48 17.59 -30.87
N GLY A 519 -60.32 17.50 -30.20
CA GLY A 519 -59.29 16.48 -30.39
C GLY A 519 -58.17 16.58 -29.32
N PRO A 520 -57.95 15.54 -28.48
CA PRO A 520 -57.23 15.68 -27.19
C PRO A 520 -55.71 15.46 -27.24
N ARG A 521 -55.04 16.07 -26.26
CA ARG A 521 -53.62 15.88 -25.89
C ARG A 521 -53.37 14.44 -25.42
N ARG A 522 -52.30 13.81 -25.91
CA ARG A 522 -51.70 12.60 -25.32
C ARG A 522 -50.61 12.97 -24.31
N PRO A 523 -50.56 12.35 -23.12
CA PRO A 523 -49.36 12.31 -22.28
C PRO A 523 -48.44 11.15 -22.74
N ARG A 524 -47.12 11.38 -22.68
CA ARG A 524 -46.12 10.30 -22.77
C ARG A 524 -45.77 9.85 -21.36
N PHE A 525 -45.85 8.53 -21.14
CA PHE A 525 -45.07 7.83 -20.13
C PHE A 525 -43.61 7.73 -20.60
#